data_AF-A0A2J7PX09-F1
#
_entry.id   AF-A0A2J7PX09-F1
#
_cell.length_a   1.000
_cell.length_b   1.000
_cell.length_c   1.000
_cell.angle_alpha   90.00
_cell.angle_beta   90.00
_cell.angle_gamma   90.00
#
_symmetry.space_group_name_H-M   'P 1'
#
loop_
_entity.id
_entity.type
_entity.pdbx_description
1 polymer ?
#
loop_
_entity_poly.entity_id
_entity_poly.type
_entity_poly.pdbx_seq_one_letter_code
_entity_poly.pdbx_strand_id
1 'polypeptide(L)'
;MGLQAFNHFIENVRKRAVYLVSHAYSSISMDDLATFVGMPVEQAVLAATEQGWKVDAGSHMVKPCRPSSSPNQGASSEDQLYKLTEFVSFLEN
;
A
#
# COMPACT_ATOMS: atom_id res chain seq x y z
N MET A 1 -15.97 -18.29 17.59
CA MET A 1 -15.45 -18.17 16.21
C MET A 1 -15.86 -16.87 15.50
N GLY A 2 -17.11 -16.39 15.58
CA GLY A 2 -17.55 -15.19 14.83
C GLY A 2 -16.83 -13.87 15.15
N LEU A 3 -16.45 -13.62 16.41
CA LEU A 3 -15.78 -12.37 16.81
C LEU A 3 -14.35 -12.25 16.25
N GLN A 4 -13.62 -13.37 16.15
CA GLN A 4 -12.26 -13.38 15.59
C GLN A 4 -12.25 -13.08 14.09
N ALA A 5 -13.20 -13.66 13.33
CA ALA A 5 -13.32 -13.41 11.90
C ALA A 5 -13.65 -11.94 11.59
N PHE A 6 -14.54 -11.33 12.37
CA PHE A 6 -14.89 -9.92 12.24
C PHE A 6 -13.70 -8.99 12.51
N ASN A 7 -12.95 -9.23 13.59
CA ASN A 7 -11.76 -8.44 13.89
C ASN A 7 -10.72 -8.56 12.77
N HIS A 8 -10.51 -9.76 12.23
CA HIS A 8 -9.58 -9.95 11.12
C HIS A 8 -10.02 -9.22 9.84
N PHE A 9 -11.33 -9.18 9.57
CA PHE A 9 -11.88 -8.40 8.47
C PHE A 9 -11.62 -6.90 8.63
N ILE A 10 -11.89 -6.34 9.81
CA ILE A 10 -11.64 -4.93 10.11
C ILE A 10 -10.15 -4.58 9.93
N GLU A 11 -9.27 -5.43 10.42
CA GLU A 11 -7.82 -5.23 10.25
C GLU A 11 -7.39 -5.25 8.77
N ASN A 12 -7.99 -6.11 7.94
CA ASN A 12 -7.69 -6.15 6.51
C ASN A 12 -8.21 -4.89 5.78
N VAL A 13 -9.40 -4.40 6.15
CA VAL A 13 -9.93 -3.14 5.60
C VAL A 13 -9.02 -1.97 5.98
N ARG A 14 -8.57 -1.89 7.23
CA ARG A 14 -7.63 -0.86 7.70
C ARG A 14 -6.32 -0.88 6.95
N LYS A 15 -5.69 -2.05 6.81
CA LYS A 15 -4.45 -2.21 6.03
C LYS A 15 -4.62 -1.72 4.60
N ARG A 16 -5.76 -2.03 3.97
CA ARG A 16 -6.08 -1.55 2.62
C ARG A 16 -6.27 -0.04 2.55
N ALA A 17 -6.95 0.55 3.54
CA ALA A 17 -7.12 2.00 3.61
C ALA A 17 -5.76 2.72 3.72
N VAL A 18 -4.88 2.25 4.61
CA VAL A 18 -3.51 2.78 4.76
C VAL A 18 -2.71 2.64 3.46
N TYR A 19 -2.79 1.48 2.79
CA TYR A 19 -2.15 1.24 1.50
C TYR A 19 -2.65 2.22 0.41
N LEU A 20 -3.95 2.51 0.36
CA LEU A 20 -4.50 3.44 -0.62
C LEU A 20 -4.04 4.87 -0.35
N VAL A 21 -4.05 5.30 0.91
CA VAL A 21 -3.61 6.64 1.29
C VAL A 21 -2.14 6.87 0.91
N SER A 22 -1.27 5.88 1.09
CA SER A 22 0.15 6.01 0.71
C SER A 22 0.39 6.15 -0.79
N HIS A 23 -0.50 5.63 -1.63
CA HIS A 23 -0.40 5.76 -3.09
C HIS A 23 -1.05 7.04 -3.62
N ALA A 24 -2.18 7.43 -3.04
CA ALA A 24 -3.01 8.53 -3.54
C ALA A 24 -2.53 9.91 -3.06
N TYR A 25 -1.97 10.00 -1.85
CA TYR A 25 -1.64 11.29 -1.22
C TYR A 25 -0.14 11.43 -0.97
N SER A 26 0.41 12.60 -1.34
CA SER A 26 1.75 13.04 -0.92
C SER A 26 1.74 13.74 0.44
N SER A 27 0.57 14.26 0.83
CA SER A 27 0.29 14.88 2.12
C SER A 27 -1.22 14.81 2.35
N ILE A 28 -1.66 14.52 3.57
CA ILE A 28 -3.07 14.40 3.97
C ILE A 28 -3.23 14.96 5.40
N SER A 29 -4.40 15.51 5.74
CA SER A 29 -4.66 15.95 7.11
C SER A 29 -4.75 14.75 8.06
N MET A 30 -4.44 14.98 9.34
CA MET A 30 -4.58 13.95 10.38
C MET A 30 -6.04 13.48 10.55
N ASP A 31 -7.00 14.39 10.40
CA ASP A 31 -8.44 14.11 10.52
C ASP A 31 -8.98 13.27 9.34
N ASP A 32 -8.56 13.56 8.11
CA ASP A 32 -8.96 12.77 6.95
C ASP A 32 -8.36 11.37 7.01
N LEU A 33 -7.11 11.25 7.46
CA LEU A 33 -6.47 9.96 7.69
C LEU A 33 -7.25 9.13 8.71
N ALA A 34 -7.62 9.72 9.85
CA ALA A 34 -8.41 9.09 10.89
C ALA A 34 -9.77 8.59 10.35
N THR A 35 -10.41 9.43 9.53
CA THR A 35 -11.69 9.11 8.88
C THR A 35 -11.56 7.93 7.92
N PHE A 36 -10.50 7.88 7.09
CA PHE A 36 -10.30 6.79 6.12
C PHE A 36 -9.92 5.47 6.77
N VAL A 37 -9.14 5.49 7.85
CA VAL A 37 -8.70 4.27 8.54
C VAL A 37 -9.73 3.84 9.60
N GLY A 38 -10.69 4.70 9.96
CA GLY A 38 -11.76 4.40 10.91
C GLY A 38 -11.23 4.22 12.34
N MET A 39 -10.29 5.09 12.73
CA MET A 39 -9.68 5.09 14.07
C MET A 39 -9.52 6.53 14.56
N PRO A 40 -9.39 6.75 15.89
CA PRO A 40 -9.09 8.07 16.43
C PRO A 40 -7.80 8.63 15.84
N VAL A 41 -7.72 9.97 15.76
CA VAL A 41 -6.57 10.68 15.19
C VAL A 41 -5.25 10.24 15.82
N GLU A 42 -5.21 10.11 17.16
CA GLU A 42 -4.01 9.67 17.88
C GLU A 42 -3.53 8.28 17.43
N GLN A 43 -4.46 7.34 17.24
CA GLN A 43 -4.15 5.98 16.80
C GLN A 43 -3.73 5.96 15.33
N ALA A 44 -4.36 6.79 14.49
CA ALA A 44 -4.00 6.93 13.07
C ALA A 44 -2.60 7.47 12.89
N VAL A 45 -2.24 8.49 13.66
CA VAL A 45 -0.93 9.13 13.64
C VAL A 45 0.14 8.17 14.17
N LEU A 46 -0.16 7.41 15.23
CA LEU A 46 0.74 6.36 15.74
C LEU A 46 1.00 5.31 14.65
N ALA A 47 -0.06 4.76 14.05
CA ALA A 47 0.05 3.76 12.98
C ALA A 47 0.81 4.29 11.76
N ALA A 48 0.61 5.55 11.38
CA ALA A 48 1.37 6.19 10.30
C ALA A 48 2.86 6.31 10.64
N THR A 49 3.18 6.67 11.89
CA THR A 49 4.56 6.77 12.37
C THR A 49 5.26 5.41 12.36
N GLU A 50 4.58 4.35 12.80
CA GLU A 50 5.08 2.97 12.74
C GLU A 50 5.34 2.48 11.30
N GLN A 51 4.55 2.97 10.33
CA GLN A 51 4.76 2.73 8.90
C GLN A 51 5.88 3.60 8.29
N GLY A 52 6.56 4.43 9.11
CA GLY A 52 7.64 5.30 8.68
C GLY A 52 7.17 6.56 7.93
N TRP A 53 5.91 6.95 8.07
CA TRP A 53 5.38 8.19 7.49
C TRP A 53 5.82 9.39 8.33
N LYS A 54 5.94 10.56 7.70
CA LYS A 54 6.32 11.78 8.41
C LYS A 54 5.07 12.49 8.91
N VAL A 55 5.04 12.76 10.21
CA VAL A 55 3.95 13.49 10.87
C VAL A 55 4.43 14.91 11.18
N ASP A 56 3.67 15.90 10.76
CA ASP A 56 3.90 17.31 11.09
C ASP A 56 2.79 17.81 12.01
N ALA A 57 3.07 17.80 13.31
CA ALA A 57 2.15 18.26 14.34
C ALA A 57 1.85 19.77 14.26
N GLY A 58 2.75 20.58 13.68
CA GLY A 58 2.54 22.02 13.57
C GLY A 58 1.49 22.39 12.53
N SER A 59 1.36 21.59 11.47
CA SER A 59 0.39 21.80 10.39
C SER A 59 -0.81 20.84 10.42
N HIS A 60 -0.88 19.92 11.38
CA HIS A 60 -1.88 18.84 11.42
C HIS A 60 -1.87 17.97 10.14
N MET A 61 -0.68 17.75 9.57
CA MET A 61 -0.51 16.99 8.33
C MET A 61 0.32 15.72 8.54
N VAL A 62 0.02 14.71 7.73
CA VAL A 62 0.81 13.49 7.59
C VAL A 62 1.27 13.38 6.15
N LYS A 63 2.53 13.03 5.94
CA LYS A 63 3.14 12.77 4.63
C LYS A 63 3.40 11.27 4.50
N PRO A 64 2.52 10.55 3.79
CA PRO A 64 2.70 9.13 3.57
C PRO A 64 4.00 8.84 2.82
N CYS A 65 4.74 7.83 3.29
CA CYS A 65 5.82 7.26 2.48
C CYS A 65 5.19 6.31 1.48
N ARG A 66 5.35 6.62 0.19
CA ARG A 66 4.98 5.69 -0.88
C ARG A 66 5.74 4.39 -0.63
N PRO A 67 5.06 3.24 -0.51
CA PRO A 67 5.78 1.98 -0.50
C PRO A 67 6.58 1.92 -1.79
N SER A 68 7.82 1.42 -1.70
CA SER A 68 8.57 1.12 -2.90
C SER A 68 7.65 0.29 -3.77
N SER A 69 7.32 0.82 -4.95
CA SER A 69 6.63 0.04 -5.96
C SER A 69 7.45 -1.23 -6.08
N SER A 70 6.88 -2.36 -5.63
CA SER A 70 7.48 -3.68 -5.88
C SER A 70 7.88 -3.61 -7.35
N PRO A 71 9.17 -3.82 -7.69
CA PRO A 71 9.62 -3.65 -9.06
C PRO A 71 8.63 -4.43 -9.89
N ASN A 72 7.87 -3.66 -10.66
CA ASN A 72 6.87 -4.16 -11.59
C ASN A 72 7.55 -5.35 -12.25
N GLN A 73 6.92 -6.51 -12.25
CA GLN A 73 7.47 -7.79 -12.70
C GLN A 73 8.18 -7.61 -14.03
N GLY A 74 9.42 -7.17 -13.95
CA GLY A 74 10.38 -7.15 -15.02
C GLY A 74 10.84 -8.58 -15.01
N ALA A 75 10.09 -9.44 -15.71
CA ALA A 75 10.82 -10.25 -16.65
C ALA A 75 11.73 -9.25 -17.34
N SER A 76 13.05 -9.34 -17.09
CA SER A 76 14.01 -8.48 -17.77
C SER A 76 13.61 -8.52 -19.25
N SER A 77 13.72 -7.42 -20.00
CA SER A 77 13.33 -7.45 -21.42
C SER A 77 13.94 -8.67 -22.14
N GLU A 78 15.09 -9.15 -21.67
CA GLU A 78 15.73 -10.43 -22.02
C GLU A 78 14.93 -11.70 -21.68
N ASP A 79 14.34 -11.83 -20.49
CA ASP A 79 13.47 -12.96 -20.14
C ASP A 79 12.20 -13.01 -21.01
N GLN A 80 11.67 -11.84 -21.38
CA GLN A 80 10.57 -11.74 -22.34
C GLN A 80 11.00 -12.14 -23.75
N LEU A 81 12.18 -11.70 -24.20
CA LEU A 81 12.75 -12.09 -25.50
C LEU A 81 13.05 -13.59 -25.58
N TYR A 82 13.57 -14.18 -24.51
CA TYR A 82 13.81 -15.62 -24.41
C TYR A 82 12.51 -16.40 -24.56
N LYS A 83 11.45 -16.01 -23.84
CA LYS A 83 10.12 -16.65 -23.94
C LYS A 83 9.50 -16.50 -25.33
N LEU A 84 9.65 -15.33 -25.97
CA LEU A 84 9.19 -15.14 -27.35
C LEU A 84 9.90 -16.09 -28.32
N THR A 85 11.20 -16.31 -28.11
CA THR A 85 12.00 -17.23 -28.93
C THR A 85 11.56 -18.68 -28.73
N GLU A 86 11.29 -19.08 -27.49
CA GLU A 86 10.76 -20.41 -27.15
C GLU A 86 9.38 -20.65 -27.78
N PHE A 87 8.48 -19.66 -27.76
CA PHE A 87 7.17 -19.77 -28.39
C PHE A 87 7.24 -19.93 -29.91
N VAL A 88 8.13 -19.22 -30.59
CA VAL A 88 8.32 -19.38 -32.05
C VAL A 88 8.85 -20.77 -32.38
N SER A 89 9.87 -21.24 -31.64
CA SER A 89 10.46 -22.58 -31.83
C SER A 89 9.45 -23.72 -31.62
N PHE A 90 8.53 -23.56 -30.68
CA PHE A 90 7.46 -24.53 -30.44
C PHE A 90 6.44 -24.60 -31.59
N LEU A 91 6.12 -23.46 -32.22
CA LEU A 91 5.11 -23.40 -33.30
C LEU A 91 5.63 -23.85 -34.67
N GLU A 92 6.95 -23.87 -34.86
CA GLU A 92 7.59 -24.28 -36.11
C GLU A 92 7.83 -25.80 -36.22
N ASN A 93 7.48 -26.59 -35.19
CA ASN A 93 7.58 -28.07 -35.18
C ASN A 93 6.22 -28.77 -35.24
#